data_AF-A0A2M7JVQ6-F1
#
_entry.id   AF-A0A2M7JVQ6-F1
#
_cell.length_a   1.000
_cell.length_b   1.000
_cell.length_c   1.000
_cell.angle_alpha   90.00
_cell.angle_beta   90.00
_cell.angle_gamma   90.00
#
_symmetry.space_group_name_H-M   'P 1'
#
loop_
_entity.id
_entity.type
_entity.pdbx_description
1 polymer ?
#
loop_
_entity_poly.entity_id
_entity_poly.type
_entity_poly.pdbx_seq_one_letter_code
_entity_poly.pdbx_strand_id
1 'polypeptide(L)'
;MEERNCFRCGRGLPPGSLFYVVHIKVFSGFDGILMEPAEGIDQQLKELLEQTQNLDPKELEKDVYEEITLIVCKSCRDRFVDEIRHPWEGPFRIQKDPNPILH
;
A
#
# COMPACT_ATOMS: atom_id res chain seq x y z
N MET A 1 -27.92 -12.01 5.03
CA MET A 1 -26.45 -11.96 5.23
C MET A 1 -25.83 -11.73 3.88
N GLU A 2 -25.03 -10.67 3.73
CA GLU A 2 -24.42 -10.33 2.45
C GLU A 2 -23.31 -11.32 2.08
N GLU A 3 -23.31 -11.74 0.82
CA GLU A 3 -22.17 -12.46 0.23
C GLU A 3 -20.99 -11.51 0.13
N ARG A 4 -19.84 -11.91 0.67
CA ARG A 4 -18.60 -11.14 0.57
C ARG A 4 -17.82 -11.65 -0.62
N ASN A 5 -17.16 -10.78 -1.37
CA ASN A 5 -16.25 -11.22 -2.43
C ASN A 5 -14.80 -10.98 -2.01
N CYS A 6 -13.94 -11.93 -2.34
CA CYS A 6 -12.51 -11.75 -2.18
C CYS A 6 -12.03 -10.63 -3.10
N PHE A 7 -11.49 -9.55 -2.54
CA PHE A 7 -11.03 -8.37 -3.30
C PHE A 7 -10.03 -8.72 -4.42
N ARG A 8 -9.14 -9.70 -4.17
CA ARG A 8 -8.09 -10.08 -5.11
C ARG A 8 -8.52 -11.01 -6.25
N CYS A 9 -9.28 -12.08 -5.95
CA CYS A 9 -9.63 -13.10 -6.96
C CYS A 9 -11.12 -13.12 -7.34
N GLY A 10 -11.95 -12.26 -6.73
CA GLY A 10 -13.38 -12.17 -7.00
C GLY A 10 -14.22 -13.33 -6.44
N ARG A 11 -13.62 -14.37 -5.85
CA ARG A 11 -14.36 -15.53 -5.32
C ARG A 11 -15.36 -15.10 -4.24
N GLY A 12 -16.59 -15.59 -4.35
CA GLY A 12 -17.61 -15.47 -3.30
C GLY A 12 -17.21 -16.19 -2.01
N LEU A 13 -17.45 -15.53 -0.89
CA LEU A 13 -17.17 -15.95 0.47
C LEU A 13 -18.52 -16.08 1.19
N PRO A 14 -19.09 -17.29 1.23
CA PRO A 14 -20.43 -17.47 1.77
C PRO A 14 -20.47 -17.17 3.27
N PRO A 15 -21.64 -16.78 3.79
CA PRO A 15 -21.94 -16.76 5.23
C PRO A 15 -21.37 -17.97 5.99
N GLY A 16 -20.65 -17.72 7.10
CA GLY A 16 -20.05 -18.77 7.92
C GLY A 16 -18.75 -19.37 7.38
N SER A 17 -18.31 -19.02 6.18
CA SER A 17 -17.00 -19.41 5.66
C SER A 17 -15.86 -18.59 6.28
N LEU A 18 -14.65 -19.16 6.25
CA LEU A 18 -13.45 -18.48 6.70
C LEU A 18 -13.04 -17.39 5.70
N PHE A 19 -12.89 -16.17 6.19
CA PHE A 19 -12.34 -15.04 5.44
C PHE A 19 -11.30 -14.31 6.29
N TYR A 20 -10.47 -13.50 5.63
CA TYR A 20 -9.44 -12.71 6.28
C TYR A 20 -9.64 -11.24 5.94
N VAL A 21 -9.39 -10.38 6.90
CA VAL A 21 -9.41 -8.92 6.72
C VAL A 21 -7.98 -8.42 6.77
N VAL A 22 -7.59 -7.68 5.74
CA VAL A 22 -6.28 -7.02 5.63
C VAL A 22 -6.51 -5.53 5.83
N HIS A 23 -5.91 -4.97 6.87
CA HIS A 23 -5.88 -3.53 7.12
C HIS A 23 -4.51 -2.99 6.72
N ILE A 24 -4.51 -2.01 5.82
CA ILE A 24 -3.31 -1.31 5.35
C ILE A 24 -3.46 0.13 5.80
N LYS A 25 -2.44 0.65 6.48
CA LYS A 25 -2.36 2.05 6.92
C LYS A 25 -1.08 2.66 6.38
N VAL A 26 -1.22 3.77 5.67
CA VAL A 26 -0.13 4.56 5.12
C VAL A 26 -0.09 5.87 5.88
N PHE A 27 1.10 6.26 6.33
CA PHE A 27 1.34 7.51 7.04
C PHE A 27 2.46 8.26 6.36
N SER A 28 2.34 9.58 6.27
CA SER A 28 3.47 10.40 5.89
C SER A 28 4.59 10.26 6.93
N GLY A 29 5.79 9.96 6.45
CA GLY A 29 6.99 9.92 7.26
C GLY A 29 7.66 11.29 7.26
N PHE A 30 8.06 11.76 8.43
CA PHE A 30 8.93 12.93 8.57
C PHE A 30 10.20 12.52 9.33
N ASP A 31 11.35 12.75 8.73
CA ASP A 31 12.66 12.34 9.25
C ASP A 31 13.25 13.34 10.27
N GLY A 32 12.55 14.45 10.53
CA GLY A 32 12.95 15.47 11.49
C GLY A 32 13.87 16.54 10.90
N ILE A 33 14.20 16.48 9.60
CA ILE A 33 15.14 17.40 8.97
C ILE A 33 14.36 18.40 8.11
N LEU A 34 14.48 19.68 8.44
CA LEU A 34 14.05 20.79 7.58
C LEU A 34 15.29 21.50 7.07
N MET A 35 15.48 21.50 5.76
CA MET A 35 16.53 22.32 5.14
C MET A 35 16.03 23.74 5.02
N GLU A 36 16.81 24.72 5.48
CA GLU A 36 16.50 26.13 5.25
C GLU A 36 16.54 26.42 3.74
N PRO A 37 15.44 26.93 3.16
CA PRO A 37 15.41 27.26 1.74
C PRO A 37 16.32 28.46 1.46
N ALA A 38 17.01 28.45 0.32
CA ALA A 38 17.83 29.59 -0.12
C ALA A 38 17.01 30.89 -0.28
N GLU A 39 15.71 30.75 -0.57
CA GLU A 39 14.75 31.85 -0.75
C GLU A 39 14.05 32.26 0.55
N GLY A 40 14.39 31.62 1.68
CA GLY A 40 13.75 31.84 2.98
C GLY A 40 12.50 31.00 3.20
N ILE A 41 12.16 30.78 4.46
CA ILE A 41 11.05 29.91 4.89
C ILE A 41 9.69 30.50 4.46
N ASP A 42 9.56 31.83 4.46
CA ASP A 42 8.31 32.52 4.18
C ASP A 42 7.80 32.29 2.74
N GLN A 43 8.72 32.25 1.77
CA GLN A 43 8.37 32.01 0.37
C GLN A 43 7.90 30.57 0.15
N GLN A 44 8.59 29.59 0.75
CA GLN A 44 8.22 28.18 0.68
C GLN A 44 6.87 27.90 1.36
N LEU A 45 6.61 28.54 2.51
CA LEU A 45 5.33 28.44 3.21
C LEU A 45 4.19 29.01 2.35
N LYS A 46 4.44 30.12 1.66
CA LYS A 46 3.45 30.73 0.77
C LYS A 46 3.10 29.82 -0.41
N GLU A 47 4.09 29.20 -1.04
CA GLU A 47 3.89 28.25 -2.13
C GLU A 47 3.08 27.03 -1.69
N LEU A 48 3.40 26.48 -0.51
CA LEU A 48 2.63 25.39 0.10
C LEU A 48 1.16 25.78 0.30
N LEU A 49 0.89 26.99 0.80
CA LEU A 49 -0.47 27.51 1.00
C LEU A 49 -1.21 27.72 -0.32
N GLU A 50 -0.53 28.16 -1.38
CA GLU A 50 -1.13 28.33 -2.71
C GLU A 50 -1.45 26.98 -3.37
N GLN A 51 -0.60 25.97 -3.18
CA GLN A 51 -0.81 24.61 -3.68
C GLN A 51 -1.99 23.93 -2.97
N THR A 52 -2.12 24.08 -1.65
CA THR A 52 -3.21 23.49 -0.87
C THR A 52 -4.56 24.17 -1.10
N GLN A 53 -4.59 25.47 -1.42
CA GLN A 53 -5.84 26.21 -1.65
C GLN A 53 -6.70 25.68 -2.81
N ASN A 54 -6.07 25.02 -3.79
CA ASN A 54 -6.76 24.50 -4.98
C ASN A 54 -7.05 23.00 -4.91
N LEU A 55 -6.64 22.34 -3.82
CA LEU A 55 -6.82 20.89 -3.64
C LEU A 55 -8.05 20.60 -2.79
N ASP A 56 -8.77 19.53 -3.16
CA ASP A 56 -9.88 19.03 -2.34
C ASP A 56 -9.33 18.51 -1.01
N PRO A 57 -9.93 18.85 0.14
CA PRO A 57 -9.46 18.40 1.46
C PRO A 57 -9.26 16.88 1.58
N LYS A 58 -10.02 16.05 0.83
CA LYS A 58 -9.84 14.59 0.85
C LYS A 58 -8.58 14.13 0.13
N GLU A 59 -8.15 14.84 -0.91
CA GLU A 59 -6.90 14.52 -1.59
C GLU A 59 -5.71 14.90 -0.71
N LEU A 60 -5.79 16.04 -0.01
CA LEU A 60 -4.80 16.43 0.99
C LEU A 60 -4.70 15.45 2.16
N GLU A 61 -5.82 14.86 2.57
CA GLU A 61 -5.82 13.84 3.62
C GLU A 61 -5.04 12.59 3.19
N LYS A 62 -5.17 12.15 1.93
CA LYS A 62 -4.45 10.97 1.41
C LYS A 62 -2.93 11.16 1.40
N ASP A 63 -2.45 12.40 1.24
CA ASP A 63 -1.03 12.73 1.28
C ASP A 63 -0.43 12.55 2.70
N VAL A 64 -1.29 12.55 3.74
CA VAL A 64 -0.89 12.40 5.15
C VAL A 64 -1.24 11.03 5.70
N TYR A 65 -2.44 10.54 5.42
CA TYR A 65 -2.99 9.29 5.94
C TYR A 65 -3.91 8.61 4.94
N GLU A 66 -3.69 7.32 4.72
CA GLU A 66 -4.62 6.50 3.96
C GLU A 66 -4.86 5.16 4.66
N GLU A 67 -6.13 4.74 4.71
CA GLU A 67 -6.53 3.44 5.24
C GLU A 67 -7.29 2.64 4.20
N ILE A 68 -6.83 1.41 3.95
CA ILE A 68 -7.43 0.48 3.00
C ILE A 68 -7.78 -0.81 3.75
N THR A 69 -9.04 -1.23 3.66
CA THR A 69 -9.52 -2.49 4.23
C THR A 69 -9.95 -3.44 3.12
N LEU A 70 -9.31 -4.61 3.06
CA LEU A 70 -9.57 -5.63 2.05
C LEU A 70 -10.08 -6.92 2.70
N ILE A 71 -11.11 -7.52 2.12
CA ILE A 71 -11.57 -8.86 2.48
C ILE A 71 -11.02 -9.85 1.46
N VAL A 72 -10.34 -10.90 1.93
CA VAL A 72 -9.68 -11.89 1.06
C VAL A 72 -9.91 -13.32 1.54
N CYS A 73 -9.86 -14.27 0.61
CA CYS A 73 -9.83 -15.69 0.92
C CYS A 73 -8.45 -16.13 1.47
N LYS A 74 -8.37 -17.31 2.08
CA LYS A 74 -7.11 -17.86 2.64
C LYS A 74 -5.94 -17.84 1.65
N SER A 75 -6.16 -18.33 0.43
CA SER A 75 -5.09 -18.42 -0.59
C SER A 75 -4.59 -17.04 -1.02
N CYS A 76 -5.49 -16.05 -1.13
CA CYS A 76 -5.09 -14.68 -1.45
C CYS A 76 -4.38 -14.00 -0.28
N ARG A 77 -4.78 -14.28 0.97
CA ARG A 77 -4.07 -13.83 2.17
C ARG A 77 -2.64 -14.35 2.19
N ASP A 78 -2.47 -15.66 1.99
CA ASP A 78 -1.15 -16.31 2.03
C ASP A 78 -0.21 -15.71 0.96
N ARG A 79 -0.71 -15.53 -0.27
CA ARG A 79 0.05 -14.88 -1.35
C ARG A 79 0.36 -13.41 -1.06
N PHE A 80 -0.59 -12.67 -0.51
CA PHE A 80 -0.38 -11.24 -0.17
C PHE A 80 0.71 -11.06 0.89
N VAL A 81 0.69 -11.89 1.94
CA VAL A 81 1.73 -11.88 2.99
C VAL A 81 3.09 -12.26 2.43
N ASP A 82 3.14 -13.24 1.52
CA ASP A 82 4.39 -13.66 0.89
C ASP A 82 4.98 -12.56 0.00
N GLU A 83 4.16 -11.88 -0.81
CA GLU A 83 4.56 -10.76 -1.66
C GLU A 83 5.09 -9.57 -0.81
N ILE A 84 4.44 -9.25 0.32
CA ILE A 84 4.89 -8.18 1.22
C ILE A 84 6.21 -8.52 1.93
N ARG A 85 6.43 -9.79 2.28
CA ARG A 85 7.67 -10.22 2.96
C ARG A 85 8.87 -10.25 2.02
N HIS A 86 8.63 -10.33 0.72
CA HIS A 86 9.67 -10.47 -0.31
C HIS A 86 9.47 -9.44 -1.42
N PRO A 87 9.41 -8.13 -1.11
CA PRO A 87 8.98 -7.11 -2.07
C PRO A 87 9.96 -6.96 -3.25
N TRP A 88 11.23 -7.30 -3.02
CA TRP A 88 12.31 -7.21 -4.02
C TRP A 88 12.47 -8.46 -4.88
N GLU A 89 11.76 -9.55 -4.57
CA GLU A 89 11.86 -10.82 -5.31
C GLU A 89 10.95 -10.85 -6.56
N GLY A 90 10.12 -9.82 -6.76
CA GLY A 90 9.18 -9.72 -7.87
C GLY A 90 8.08 -10.81 -7.83
N PRO A 91 7.05 -10.70 -8.69
CA PRO A 91 5.94 -11.67 -8.73
C PRO A 91 6.34 -13.04 -9.30
N PHE A 92 7.58 -13.17 -9.81
CA PHE A 92 8.12 -14.39 -10.37
C PHE A 92 9.30 -14.85 -9.52
N ARG A 93 9.03 -15.74 -8.55
CA ARG A 93 10.10 -16.61 -8.04
C ARG A 93 10.52 -17.51 -9.20
N ILE A 94 11.56 -17.11 -9.93
CA ILE A 94 12.26 -18.01 -10.83
C ILE A 94 12.74 -19.15 -9.93
N GLN A 95 12.16 -20.35 -10.11
CA GLN A 95 12.75 -21.55 -9.53
C GLN A 95 14.18 -21.59 -10.05
N LYS A 96 15.16 -21.25 -9.19
CA LYS A 96 16.55 -21.57 -9.46
C LYS A 96 16.61 -23.09 -9.46
N ASP A 97 16.54 -23.69 -10.64
CA ASP A 97 16.86 -25.08 -10.84
C ASP A 97 18.24 -25.34 -10.20
N PRO A 98 18.37 -26.27 -9.24
CA PRO A 98 19.61 -26.44 -8.49
C PRO A 98 20.72 -27.15 -9.27
N ASN A 99 20.56 -27.39 -10.58
CA ASN A 99 21.58 -28.02 -11.41
C ASN A 99 21.85 -27.23 -12.69
N PRO A 100 22.89 -26.37 -12.73
CA PRO A 100 23.49 -26.01 -14.00
C PRO A 100 24.32 -27.23 -14.45
N ILE A 101 23.84 -27.95 -15.47
CA ILE A 101 24.66 -28.95 -16.14
C ILE A 101 25.87 -28.21 -16.73
N LEU A 102 27.05 -28.44 -16.16
CA LEU A 102 28.34 -28.07 -16.73
C LEU A 102 28.56 -28.92 -17.98
N HIS A 103 28.66 -28.27 -19.13
CA HIS A 103 29.32 -28.79 -20.33
C HIS A 103 30.26 -27.73 -20.89
#